data_AF-A0A2G6ILD3-F1
#
_entry.id   AF-A0A2G6ILD3-F1
#
_cell.length_a   1.000
_cell.length_b   1.000
_cell.length_c   1.000
_cell.angle_alpha   90.00
_cell.angle_beta   90.00
_cell.angle_gamma   90.00
#
_symmetry.space_group_name_H-M   'P 1'
#
loop_
_entity.id
_entity.type
_entity.pdbx_description
1 polymer ?
#
loop_
_entity_poly.entity_id
_entity_poly.type
_entity_poly.pdbx_seq_one_letter_code
_entity_poly.pdbx_strand_id
1 'polypeptide(L)' 'MDTYSAFREFADSWGMLAIFGVFIFAIFWAFRPGSRELHDDAANVPFRHEDRPAPDTDTTDPEEGQK' A
#
# COMPACT_ATOMS: atom_id res chain seq x y z
N MET A 1 -4.14 14.32 -50.80
CA MET A 1 -3.94 13.17 -49.89
C MET A 1 -5.31 12.57 -49.66
N ASP A 2 -5.53 11.34 -50.11
CA ASP A 2 -6.82 10.65 -50.03
C ASP A 2 -7.20 10.30 -48.59
N THR A 3 -8.49 10.37 -48.27
CA THR A 3 -9.08 10.15 -46.94
C THR A 3 -8.66 8.81 -46.32
N TYR A 4 -8.44 7.80 -47.16
CA TYR A 4 -7.97 6.47 -46.75
C TYR A 4 -6.56 6.50 -46.12
N SER A 5 -5.66 7.35 -46.62
CA SER A 5 -4.30 7.45 -46.09
C SER A 5 -4.30 8.01 -44.66
N ALA A 6 -5.13 9.03 -44.39
CA ALA A 6 -5.27 9.62 -43.07
C ALA A 6 -5.82 8.61 -42.05
N PHE A 7 -6.82 7.81 -42.44
CA PHE A 7 -7.39 6.78 -41.57
C PHE A 7 -6.40 5.63 -41.28
N ARG A 8 -5.62 5.23 -42.29
CA ARG A 8 -4.59 4.18 -42.15
C ARG A 8 -3.48 4.58 -41.19
N GLU A 9 -2.99 5.81 -41.29
CA GLU A 9 -1.90 6.31 -40.45
C GLU A 9 -2.33 6.44 -38.97
N PHE A 10 -3.59 6.80 -38.73
CA PHE A 10 -4.20 6.74 -37.41
C PHE A 10 -4.31 5.31 -36.87
N ALA A 11 -4.76 4.36 -37.70
CA ALA A 11 -4.88 2.95 -37.32
C ALA A 11 -3.53 2.31 -36.99
N ASP A 12 -2.47 2.66 -37.73
CA ASP A 12 -1.11 2.14 -37.51
C ASP A 12 -0.52 2.58 -36.15
N SER A 13 -0.96 3.73 -35.64
CA SER A 13 -0.45 4.31 -34.38
C SER A 13 -1.02 3.64 -33.12
N TRP A 14 -2.02 2.76 -33.26
CA TRP A 14 -2.74 2.15 -32.13
C TRP A 14 -1.85 1.26 -31.26
N GLY A 15 -0.89 0.55 -31.88
CA GLY A 15 0.07 -0.27 -31.14
C GLY A 15 0.97 0.55 -30.21
N MET A 16 1.47 1.70 -30.68
CA MET A 16 2.25 2.62 -29.85
C MET A 16 1.40 3.23 -28.73
N LEU A 17 0.17 3.64 -29.04
CA LEU A 17 -0.76 4.18 -28.05
C LEU A 17 -1.09 3.19 -26.94
N ALA A 18 -1.25 1.90 -27.27
CA ALA A 18 -1.52 0.86 -26.28
C ALA A 18 -0.37 0.72 -25.27
N ILE A 19 0.88 0.67 -25.75
CA ILE A 19 2.06 0.56 -24.87
C ILE A 19 2.22 1.81 -24.01
N PHE A 20 2.05 3.00 -24.60
CA PHE A 20 2.08 4.26 -23.87
C PHE A 20 0.97 4.32 -22.80
N GLY A 21 -0.24 3.88 -23.11
CA GLY A 21 -1.36 3.81 -22.17
C GLY A 21 -1.08 2.85 -21.01
N VAL A 22 -0.53 1.67 -21.28
CA VAL A 22 -0.11 0.70 -20.24
C VAL A 22 0.97 1.30 -19.34
N PHE A 23 1.93 2.02 -19.91
CA PHE A 23 2.99 2.67 -19.14
C PHE A 23 2.43 3.74 -18.18
N ILE A 24 1.57 4.62 -18.68
CA ILE A 24 0.88 5.64 -17.88
C ILE A 24 0.01 4.98 -16.80
N PHE A 25 -0.70 3.90 -17.13
CA PHE A 25 -1.47 3.12 -16.17
C PHE A 25 -0.59 2.55 -15.06
N ALA A 26 0.57 1.98 -15.39
CA ALA A 26 1.52 1.46 -14.40
C ALA A 26 2.06 2.56 -13.48
N ILE A 27 2.33 3.76 -14.02
CA ILE A 27 2.72 4.94 -13.24
C ILE A 27 1.60 5.30 -12.24
N PHE A 28 0.36 5.45 -12.70
CA PHE A 28 -0.77 5.76 -11.83
C PHE A 28 -1.01 4.68 -10.77
N TRP A 29 -0.81 3.41 -11.13
CA TRP A 29 -0.91 2.30 -10.20
C TRP A 29 0.19 2.31 -9.14
N ALA A 30 1.44 2.60 -9.52
CA ALA A 30 2.56 2.72 -8.59
C ALA A 30 2.38 3.90 -7.61
N PHE A 31 1.82 5.01 -8.08
CA PHE A 31 1.50 6.17 -7.25
C PHE A 31 0.16 6.06 -6.51
N ARG A 32 -0.63 4.99 -6.73
CA ARG A 32 -1.87 4.75 -5.98
C ARG A 32 -1.50 4.58 -4.49
N PRO A 33 -1.90 5.51 -3.60
CA PRO A 33 -1.44 5.55 -2.22
C PRO A 33 -2.23 4.56 -1.35
N GLY A 34 -2.35 3.30 -1.78
CA GLY A 34 -3.13 2.26 -1.10
C GLY A 34 -2.40 1.57 0.05
N SER A 35 -1.11 1.84 0.26
CA SER A 35 -0.28 1.13 1.27
C SER A 35 0.22 2.04 2.40
N ARG A 36 -0.20 3.31 2.45
CA ARG A 36 0.23 4.22 3.54
C ARG A 36 -0.37 3.82 4.89
N GLU A 37 -1.53 3.17 4.93
CA GLU A 37 -2.19 2.79 6.19
C GLU A 37 -1.53 1.57 6.86
N LEU A 38 -1.09 0.58 6.08
CA LEU A 38 -0.50 -0.65 6.64
C LEU A 38 0.94 -0.46 7.14
N HIS A 39 1.69 0.49 6.56
CA HIS A 39 3.06 0.80 7.00
C HIS A 39 3.09 1.66 8.27
N ASP A 40 2.05 2.46 8.51
CA ASP A 40 1.92 3.28 9.72
C ASP A 40 1.57 2.43 10.95
N ASP A 41 0.76 1.37 10.79
CA ASP A 41 0.44 0.44 11.89
C ASP A 41 1.64 -0.45 12.26
N ALA A 42 2.45 -0.88 11.27
CA ALA A 42 3.66 -1.67 11.51
C ALA A 42 4.78 -0.86 12.18
N ALA A 43 4.93 0.42 11.82
CA ALA A 43 5.92 1.32 12.44
C ALA A 43 5.58 1.66 13.89
N ASN A 44 4.29 1.62 14.27
CA ASN A 44 3.84 1.88 15.64
C ASN A 44 3.88 0.65 16.57
N VAL A 45 4.19 -0.56 16.07
CA VAL A 45 4.29 -1.76 16.91
C VAL A 45 5.36 -1.65 18.01
N PRO A 46 6.60 -1.16 17.74
CA PRO A 46 7.61 -1.02 18.78
C PRO A 46 7.33 0.14 19.75
N PHE A 47 6.73 1.23 19.26
CA PHE A 47 6.47 2.45 20.05
C PHE A 47 5.15 2.41 20.85
N ARG A 48 4.26 1.43 20.59
CA ARG A 48 3.01 1.24 21.34
C ARG A 48 3.20 1.02 22.85
N HIS A 49 4.42 0.73 23.30
CA HIS A 49 4.74 0.42 24.69
C HIS A 49 5.61 1.47 25.39
N GLU A 50 5.91 2.61 24.76
CA GLU A 50 6.71 3.67 25.42
C GLU A 50 5.88 4.52 26.40
N ASP A 51 4.57 4.71 26.15
CA ASP A 51 3.73 5.60 26.99
C ASP A 51 3.08 4.92 28.20
N ARG A 52 3.02 3.59 28.26
CA ARG A 52 2.60 2.85 29.46
C ARG A 52 3.39 1.57 29.60
N PRO A 53 4.05 1.34 30.76
CA PRO A 53 4.55 0.01 31.09
C PRO A 53 3.40 -0.99 30.96
N ALA A 54 3.69 -2.16 30.40
CA ALA A 54 2.75 -3.28 30.48
C ALA A 54 2.36 -3.46 31.95
N PRO A 55 1.05 -3.58 32.28
CA PRO A 55 0.68 -3.87 33.66
C PRO A 55 1.33 -5.21 34.01
N ASP A 56 2.17 -5.20 35.05
CA ASP A 56 2.81 -6.39 35.56
C ASP A 56 1.72 -7.39 35.98
N THR A 57 1.44 -8.36 35.12
CA THR A 57 0.52 -9.47 35.41
C THR A 57 1.13 -10.50 36.36
N ASP A 58 2.07 -10.09 37.21
CA ASP A 58 2.76 -10.95 38.18
C ASP A 58 2.64 -10.43 39.62
N THR A 59 1.66 -9.56 39.90
CA THR A 59 1.20 -9.37 41.29
C THR A 59 0.05 -10.32 41.59
N THR A 60 0.35 -11.62 41.64
CA THR A 60 -0.42 -12.55 42.48
C THR A 60 0.51 -12.94 43.64
N ASP A 61 0.75 -11.96 44.51
CA ASP A 61 1.33 -12.18 45.84
C ASP A 61 0.28 -12.92 46.70
N PRO A 62 0.71 -13.54 47.80
CA PRO A 62 0.88 -14.97 48.00
C PRO A 62 -0.38 -15.63 48.57
N GLU A 63 -0.54 -16.95 48.39
CA GLU A 63 -1.47 -17.74 49.19
C GLU A 63 -1.01 -17.78 50.66
N GLU A 64 -1.29 -16.71 51.39
CA GLU A 64 -1.39 -16.72 52.84
C GLU A 64 -2.71 -17.41 53.20
N GLY A 65 -2.66 -18.72 53.50
CA GLY A 65 -3.81 -19.39 54.11
C GLY A 65 -3.95 -20.89 53.88
N GLN A 66 -2.92 -21.70 54.14
CA GLN A 66 -3.17 -23.11 54.44
C GLN A 66 -2.51 -23.48 55.77
N LYS A 67 -3.36 -23.50 56.80
CA LYS A 67 -3.13 -24.13 58.10
C LYS A 67 -3.70 -25.54 58.06
#